data_AF-A0A938IDY3-F1
#
_entry.id   AF-A0A938IDY3-F1
#
_cell.length_a   1.000
_cell.length_b   1.000
_cell.length_c   1.000
_cell.angle_alpha   90.00
_cell.angle_beta   90.00
_cell.angle_gamma   90.00
#
_symmetry.space_group_name_H-M   'P 1'
#
loop_
_entity.id
_entity.type
_entity.pdbx_description
1 polymer ?
#
loop_
_entity_poly.entity_id
_entity_poly.type
_entity_poly.pdbx_seq_one_letter_code
_entity_poly.pdbx_strand_id
1 'polypeptide(L)'
;MPASDPLLTGFPPIGAAACRVLVLGSFPSTASLAAGEYYAHGRNALWLAFERLGIARSLPYAQRCAALAERGIAVWDVIERCAREGSLDSAIRAPRYNDLAAFARAQPRLRAILLNGRKAEQGFLRALGDTVLPARITVLVLPSTSPANTRPGKLDAWERALREALRPRGGLRGGLRGGPRCRLGREPVPVGACSGHRGIVTVTRAPVSVHAIAPVLAVASAAAWRRE
;
A
#
# COMPACT_ATOMS: atom_id res chain seq x y z
N MET A 1 15.45 37.45 17.69
CA MET A 1 15.72 36.03 17.43
C MET A 1 14.53 35.49 16.66
N PRO A 2 14.65 34.99 15.42
CA PRO A 2 13.53 34.29 14.81
C PRO A 2 13.21 33.06 15.68
N ALA A 3 11.93 32.84 15.95
CA ALA A 3 11.49 31.68 16.72
C ALA A 3 11.95 30.40 15.99
N SER A 4 12.63 29.50 16.70
CA SER A 4 12.98 28.19 16.14
C SER A 4 11.72 27.38 15.92
N ASP A 5 11.63 26.70 14.76
CA ASP A 5 10.51 25.80 14.45
C ASP A 5 10.22 24.83 15.61
N PRO A 6 8.95 24.62 15.99
CA PRO A 6 8.61 23.71 17.09
C PRO A 6 9.01 22.28 16.73
N LEU A 7 9.57 21.56 17.71
CA LEU A 7 9.91 20.15 17.59
C LEU A 7 8.66 19.29 17.84
N LEU A 8 8.19 18.62 16.80
CA LEU A 8 6.97 17.82 16.81
C LEU A 8 7.29 16.33 16.79
N THR A 9 6.55 15.54 17.57
CA THR A 9 6.63 14.07 17.57
C THR A 9 5.36 13.49 16.97
N GLY A 10 5.50 12.50 16.09
CA GLY A 10 4.41 11.77 15.47
C GLY A 10 3.80 10.75 16.43
N PHE A 11 2.89 9.93 15.90
CA PHE A 11 2.16 8.94 16.68
C PHE A 11 2.73 7.52 16.50
N PRO A 12 2.47 6.60 17.43
CA PRO A 12 2.70 5.17 17.22
C PRO A 12 1.74 4.60 16.17
N PRO A 13 2.10 3.48 15.50
CA PRO A 13 1.25 2.88 14.48
C PRO A 13 -0.07 2.38 15.08
N ILE A 14 -1.20 2.68 14.42
CA ILE A 14 -2.51 2.10 14.75
C ILE A 14 -2.80 0.89 13.87
N GLY A 15 -3.63 -0.05 14.36
CA GLY A 15 -4.02 -1.24 13.58
C GLY A 15 -2.88 -2.21 13.26
N ALA A 16 -1.74 -2.10 13.97
CA ALA A 16 -0.52 -2.84 13.68
C ALA A 16 -0.61 -4.34 13.97
N ALA A 17 -1.57 -4.79 14.79
CA ALA A 17 -1.68 -6.18 15.20
C ALA A 17 -1.91 -7.10 13.98
N ALA A 18 -0.90 -7.90 13.64
CA ALA A 18 -0.91 -8.87 12.54
C ALA A 18 -1.37 -8.28 11.18
N CYS A 19 -0.98 -7.03 10.90
CA CYS A 19 -1.41 -6.32 9.70
C CYS A 19 -0.93 -6.98 8.41
N ARG A 20 -1.71 -6.82 7.35
CA ARG A 20 -1.40 -7.25 5.97
C ARG A 20 -0.99 -6.07 5.09
N VAL A 21 -1.52 -4.90 5.42
CA VAL A 21 -1.30 -3.65 4.68
C VAL A 21 -0.88 -2.59 5.68
N LEU A 22 0.18 -1.86 5.35
CA LEU A 22 0.62 -0.69 6.10
C LEU A 22 0.41 0.55 5.22
N VAL A 23 -0.39 1.49 5.68
CA VAL A 23 -0.53 2.82 5.07
C VAL A 23 0.44 3.78 5.74
N LEU A 24 1.29 4.44 4.95
CA LEU A 24 2.29 5.39 5.45
C LEU A 24 2.04 6.80 4.93
N GLY A 25 1.83 7.74 5.85
CA GLY A 25 1.93 9.17 5.58
C GLY A 25 3.35 9.70 5.71
N SER A 26 3.54 11.00 5.44
CA SER A 26 4.80 11.69 5.68
C SER A 26 4.98 11.96 7.18
N PHE A 27 4.13 12.83 7.72
CA PHE A 27 4.07 13.24 9.13
C PHE A 27 2.66 13.78 9.44
N PRO A 28 2.16 13.67 10.69
CA PRO A 28 0.84 14.16 11.04
C PRO A 28 0.67 15.66 10.75
N SER A 29 -0.50 16.07 10.27
CA SER A 29 -0.84 17.50 10.11
C SER A 29 -1.06 18.17 11.46
N THR A 30 -1.10 19.51 11.52
CA THR A 30 -1.45 20.25 12.74
C THR A 30 -2.81 19.82 13.31
N ALA A 31 -3.81 19.63 12.45
CA ALA A 31 -5.12 19.12 12.85
C ALA A 31 -5.02 17.70 13.44
N SER A 32 -4.16 16.85 12.87
CA SER A 32 -3.95 15.49 13.38
C SER A 32 -3.27 15.51 14.75
N LEU A 33 -2.23 16.32 14.91
CA LEU A 33 -1.52 16.54 16.18
C LEU A 33 -2.44 17.08 17.28
N ALA A 34 -3.25 18.09 16.96
CA ALA A 34 -4.19 18.69 17.90
C ALA A 34 -5.29 17.71 18.36
N ALA A 35 -5.76 16.85 17.46
CA ALA A 35 -6.77 15.84 17.77
C ALA A 35 -6.19 14.57 18.43
N GLY A 36 -4.89 14.32 18.32
CA GLY A 36 -4.30 13.02 18.68
C GLY A 36 -4.74 11.90 17.73
N GLU A 37 -5.15 12.23 16.51
CA GLU A 37 -5.71 11.27 15.55
C GLU A 37 -5.03 11.36 14.19
N TYR A 38 -4.74 10.21 13.59
CA TYR A 38 -4.30 10.14 12.20
C TYR A 38 -5.34 10.71 11.24
N TYR A 39 -4.90 11.61 10.36
CA TYR A 39 -5.69 12.18 9.27
C TYR A 39 -6.98 12.89 9.73
N ALA A 40 -6.93 13.59 10.87
CA ALA A 40 -8.08 14.23 11.51
C ALA A 40 -8.73 15.38 10.69
N HIS A 41 -8.02 15.93 9.71
CA HIS A 41 -8.55 17.05 8.93
C HIS A 41 -9.77 16.59 8.10
N GLY A 42 -10.95 17.19 8.30
CA GLY A 42 -12.23 16.70 7.75
C GLY A 42 -12.31 16.54 6.22
N ARG A 43 -11.51 17.31 5.46
CA ARG A 43 -11.38 17.16 3.99
C ARG A 43 -10.35 16.11 3.53
N ASN A 44 -9.69 15.40 4.45
CA ASN A 44 -8.75 14.34 4.10
C ASN A 44 -9.49 13.11 3.59
N ALA A 45 -9.07 12.57 2.45
CA ALA A 45 -9.79 11.50 1.78
C ALA A 45 -9.45 10.09 2.30
N LEU A 46 -8.53 9.92 3.25
CA LEU A 46 -8.11 8.59 3.68
C LEU A 46 -9.22 7.85 4.42
N TRP A 47 -9.89 8.52 5.36
CA TRP A 47 -11.02 7.93 6.08
C TRP A 47 -12.20 7.62 5.15
N LEU A 48 -12.39 8.39 4.08
CA LEU A 48 -13.35 8.06 3.02
C LEU A 48 -12.94 6.78 2.27
N ALA A 49 -11.64 6.56 2.04
CA ALA A 49 -11.16 5.32 1.41
C ALA A 49 -11.42 4.09 2.29
N PHE A 50 -11.23 4.22 3.61
CA PHE A 50 -11.58 3.17 4.57
C PHE A 50 -13.09 2.95 4.69
N GLU A 51 -13.89 4.01 4.57
CA GLU A 51 -15.35 3.94 4.54
C GLU A 51 -15.85 3.10 3.34
N ARG A 52 -15.21 3.21 2.17
CA ARG A 52 -15.52 2.34 1.02
C ARG A 52 -15.18 0.86 1.26
N LEU A 53 -14.34 0.56 2.24
CA LEU A 53 -14.09 -0.82 2.68
C LEU A 53 -15.08 -1.27 3.75
N GLY A 54 -15.98 -0.39 4.22
CA GLY A 54 -16.92 -0.67 5.31
C GLY A 54 -16.35 -0.38 6.69
N ILE A 55 -15.44 0.61 6.83
CA ILE A 55 -15.08 1.21 8.13
C ILE A 55 -15.67 2.62 8.17
N ALA A 56 -16.82 2.79 8.81
CA ALA A 56 -17.50 4.08 8.85
C ALA A 56 -16.64 5.14 9.54
N ARG A 57 -16.44 6.30 8.88
CA ARG A 57 -15.62 7.38 9.43
C ARG A 57 -16.30 8.14 10.57
N SER A 58 -17.61 7.97 10.72
CA SER A 58 -18.43 8.50 11.82
C SER A 58 -18.20 7.77 13.14
N LEU A 59 -17.54 6.60 13.14
CA LEU A 59 -17.22 5.89 14.37
C LEU A 59 -16.23 6.69 15.23
N PRO A 60 -16.33 6.60 16.57
CA PRO A 60 -15.30 7.08 17.48
C PRO A 60 -13.91 6.56 17.07
N TYR A 61 -12.87 7.37 17.25
CA TYR A 61 -11.53 7.07 16.74
C TYR A 61 -10.97 5.73 17.20
N ALA A 62 -11.20 5.37 18.47
CA ALA A 62 -10.80 4.07 19.01
C ALA A 62 -11.46 2.90 18.25
N GLN A 63 -12.75 3.03 17.91
CA GLN A 63 -13.49 2.02 17.14
C GLN A 63 -13.01 1.96 15.69
N ARG A 64 -12.67 3.10 15.08
CA ARG A 64 -12.02 3.14 13.76
C ARG A 64 -10.69 2.39 13.77
N CYS A 65 -9.87 2.58 14.81
CA CYS A 65 -8.59 1.89 14.96
C CYS A 65 -8.76 0.37 15.15
N ALA A 66 -9.75 -0.06 15.92
CA ALA A 66 -10.10 -1.47 16.08
C ALA A 66 -10.55 -2.10 14.75
N ALA A 67 -11.45 -1.43 14.02
CA ALA A 67 -11.91 -1.89 12.72
C ALA A 67 -10.79 -1.97 11.66
N LEU A 68 -9.80 -1.08 11.71
CA LEU A 68 -8.58 -1.18 10.90
C LEU A 68 -7.79 -2.45 11.25
N ALA A 69 -7.58 -2.72 12.55
CA ALA A 69 -6.87 -3.91 13.02
C ALA A 69 -7.57 -5.20 12.57
N GLU A 70 -8.89 -5.29 12.71
CA GLU A 70 -9.70 -6.44 12.29
C GLU A 70 -9.58 -6.71 10.78
N ARG A 71 -9.48 -5.65 9.97
CA ARG A 71 -9.25 -5.78 8.52
C ARG A 71 -7.80 -6.07 8.17
N GLY A 72 -6.88 -6.02 9.12
CA GLY A 72 -5.44 -6.18 8.89
C GLY A 72 -4.82 -4.97 8.20
N ILE A 73 -5.31 -3.76 8.50
CA ILE A 73 -4.79 -2.48 8.01
C ILE A 73 -4.10 -1.78 9.17
N ALA A 74 -2.83 -1.44 8.99
CA ALA A 74 -2.09 -0.55 9.87
C ALA A 74 -1.95 0.83 9.24
N VAL A 75 -1.91 1.88 10.07
CA VAL A 75 -1.62 3.25 9.64
C VAL A 75 -0.50 3.80 10.49
N TRP A 76 0.49 4.41 9.83
CA TRP A 76 1.61 5.06 10.47
C TRP A 76 2.13 6.21 9.61
N ASP A 77 3.21 6.84 10.07
CA ASP A 77 3.95 7.86 9.32
C ASP A 77 5.41 7.45 9.20
N VAL A 78 6.06 7.96 8.17
CA VAL A 78 7.48 7.72 7.90
C VAL A 78 8.37 8.47 8.89
N ILE A 79 7.99 9.71 9.22
CA ILE A 79 8.75 10.59 10.12
C ILE A 79 8.24 10.37 11.55
N GLU A 80 9.16 10.04 12.46
CA GLU A 80 8.89 9.94 13.89
C GLU A 80 8.86 11.32 14.54
N ARG A 81 9.81 12.18 14.17
CA ARG A 81 10.00 13.49 14.78
C ARG A 81 10.60 14.46 13.77
N CYS A 82 10.20 15.72 13.81
CA CYS A 82 10.81 16.77 13.00
C CYS A 82 10.59 18.16 13.62
N ALA A 83 11.39 19.13 13.19
CA ALA A 83 11.06 20.54 13.41
C ALA A 83 10.19 21.01 12.23
N ARG A 84 9.03 21.61 12.50
CA ARG A 84 8.11 22.08 11.45
C ARG A 84 7.16 23.15 11.96
N GLU A 85 7.14 24.30 11.30
CA GLU A 85 6.04 25.26 11.42
C GLU A 85 4.86 24.90 10.51
N GLY A 86 3.63 25.02 11.04
CA GLY A 86 2.41 24.72 10.30
C GLY A 86 2.29 23.24 9.90
N SER A 87 1.56 22.97 8.81
CA SER A 87 1.24 21.61 8.35
C SER A 87 1.89 21.23 7.01
N LEU A 88 2.66 22.12 6.39
CA LEU A 88 3.20 21.88 5.06
C LEU A 88 4.43 20.97 5.12
N ASP A 89 4.45 19.96 4.25
CA ASP A 89 5.60 19.04 4.13
C ASP A 89 6.90 19.74 3.67
N SER A 90 6.78 20.91 3.03
CA SER A 90 7.91 21.76 2.64
C SER A 90 8.56 22.48 3.81
N ALA A 91 7.85 22.61 4.95
CA ALA A 91 8.36 23.22 6.17
C ALA A 91 9.07 22.21 7.09
N ILE A 92 9.09 20.92 6.75
CA ILE A 92 9.78 19.90 7.56
C ILE A 92 11.30 20.13 7.52
N ARG A 93 11.92 20.15 8.70
CA ARG A 93 13.36 20.25 8.93
C ARG A 93 13.83 19.15 9.89
N ALA A 94 15.09 18.75 9.73
CA ALA A 94 15.76 17.74 10.56
C ALA A 94 14.89 16.50 10.89
N PRO A 95 14.33 15.80 9.87
CA PRO A 95 13.47 14.66 10.12
C PRO A 95 14.26 13.49 10.72
N ARG A 96 13.71 12.91 11.80
CA ARG A 96 14.06 11.58 12.29
C ARG A 96 13.01 10.60 11.81
N TYR A 97 13.44 9.50 11.21
CA TYR A 97 12.56 8.49 10.64
C TYR A 97 12.25 7.36 11.61
N ASN A 98 11.05 6.79 11.50
CA ASN A 98 10.69 5.55 12.17
C ASN A 98 11.50 4.37 11.61
N ASP A 99 11.73 3.33 12.42
CA ASP A 99 12.36 2.08 11.95
C ASP A 99 11.35 1.20 11.21
N LEU A 100 11.08 1.58 9.96
CA LEU A 100 10.12 0.92 9.08
C LEU A 100 10.55 -0.51 8.74
N ALA A 101 11.86 -0.79 8.69
CA ALA A 101 12.38 -2.10 8.38
C ALA A 101 12.18 -3.08 9.55
N ALA A 102 12.40 -2.64 10.79
CA ALA A 102 12.08 -3.43 11.98
C ALA A 102 10.59 -3.72 12.08
N PHE A 103 9.74 -2.71 11.84
CA PHE A 103 8.30 -2.92 11.79
C PHE A 103 7.93 -3.98 10.73
N ALA A 104 8.45 -3.85 9.51
CA ALA A 104 8.13 -4.79 8.43
C ALA A 104 8.61 -6.22 8.72
N ARG A 105 9.76 -6.39 9.38
CA ARG A 105 10.28 -7.70 9.80
C ARG A 105 9.41 -8.33 10.89
N ALA A 106 8.92 -7.53 11.84
CA ALA A 106 8.04 -7.99 12.91
C ALA A 106 6.62 -8.39 12.43
N GLN A 107 6.24 -8.03 11.20
CA GLN A 107 4.91 -8.31 10.65
C GLN A 107 4.97 -9.42 9.58
N PRO A 108 4.85 -10.71 9.95
CA PRO A 108 4.95 -11.83 9.00
C PRO A 108 3.85 -11.83 7.95
N ARG A 109 2.69 -11.24 8.27
CA ARG A 109 1.53 -11.14 7.37
C ARG A 109 1.55 -9.91 6.48
N LEU A 110 2.45 -8.96 6.70
CA LEU A 110 2.58 -7.75 5.89
C LEU A 110 2.96 -8.13 4.45
N ARG A 111 2.20 -7.58 3.51
CA ARG A 111 2.29 -7.86 2.06
C ARG A 111 2.35 -6.59 1.24
N ALA A 112 1.82 -5.48 1.75
CA ALA A 112 1.82 -4.23 1.03
C ALA A 112 2.13 -3.05 1.96
N ILE A 113 2.92 -2.12 1.44
CA ILE A 113 3.11 -0.78 2.01
C ILE A 113 2.54 0.22 1.00
N LEU A 114 1.53 0.99 1.42
CA LEU A 114 0.87 2.01 0.61
C LEU A 114 1.32 3.39 1.07
N LEU A 115 2.13 4.05 0.24
CA LEU A 115 2.72 5.36 0.52
C LEU A 115 1.75 6.47 0.10
N ASN A 116 1.41 7.35 1.03
CA ASN A 116 0.46 8.44 0.83
C ASN A 116 1.13 9.67 0.22
N GLY A 117 1.40 9.61 -1.09
CA GLY A 117 2.02 10.68 -1.85
C GLY A 117 3.56 10.64 -1.87
N ARG A 118 4.12 11.51 -2.71
CA ARG A 118 5.57 11.57 -2.96
C ARG A 118 6.41 11.92 -1.74
N LYS A 119 5.88 12.68 -0.78
CA LYS A 119 6.63 13.01 0.43
C LYS A 119 6.84 11.77 1.31
N ALA A 120 5.81 10.94 1.46
CA ALA A 120 5.92 9.67 2.16
C ALA A 120 6.93 8.76 1.45
N GLU A 121 6.90 8.69 0.12
CA GLU A 121 7.89 7.95 -0.68
C GLU A 121 9.33 8.43 -0.45
N GLN A 122 9.58 9.73 -0.57
CA GLN A 122 10.93 10.28 -0.37
C GLN A 122 11.46 10.01 1.04
N GLY A 123 10.61 10.16 2.05
CA GLY A 123 11.01 9.83 3.42
C GLY A 123 11.23 8.33 3.60
N PHE A 124 10.39 7.49 2.99
CA PHE A 124 10.47 6.03 3.08
C PHE A 124 11.79 5.51 2.52
N LEU A 125 12.21 6.01 1.36
CA LEU A 125 13.49 5.66 0.75
C LEU A 125 14.67 6.08 1.66
N ARG A 126 14.61 7.27 2.26
CA ARG A 126 15.64 7.73 3.22
C ARG A 126 15.66 6.91 4.50
N ALA A 127 14.49 6.53 5.01
CA ALA A 127 14.34 5.74 6.22
C ALA A 127 14.89 4.31 6.05
N LEU A 128 14.72 3.72 4.87
CA LEU A 128 15.27 2.39 4.58
C LEU A 128 16.77 2.42 4.28
N GLY A 129 17.27 3.45 3.59
CA GLY A 129 18.63 3.46 3.07
C GLY A 129 18.85 2.23 2.18
N ASP A 130 19.89 1.45 2.47
CA ASP A 130 20.22 0.20 1.76
C ASP A 130 19.46 -1.03 2.28
N THR A 131 18.58 -0.85 3.27
CA THR A 131 17.86 -1.97 3.89
C THR A 131 16.84 -2.56 2.92
N VAL A 132 17.00 -3.85 2.64
CA VAL A 132 16.07 -4.60 1.79
C VAL A 132 14.88 -5.10 2.62
N LEU A 133 13.67 -4.77 2.16
CA LEU A 133 12.45 -5.32 2.73
C LEU A 133 12.25 -6.78 2.31
N PRO A 134 11.56 -7.59 3.13
CA PRO A 134 11.18 -8.94 2.72
C PRO A 134 10.48 -8.98 1.37
N ALA A 135 10.89 -9.91 0.49
CA ALA A 135 10.39 -10.03 -0.89
C ALA A 135 8.87 -10.23 -1.02
N ARG A 136 8.19 -10.62 0.07
CA ARG A 136 6.73 -10.74 0.13
C ARG A 136 6.00 -9.40 0.13
N ILE A 137 6.71 -8.28 0.36
CA ILE A 137 6.15 -6.95 0.55
C ILE A 137 6.25 -6.16 -0.76
N THR A 138 5.11 -5.76 -1.31
CA THR A 138 5.00 -4.81 -2.41
C THR A 138 4.88 -3.39 -1.86
N VAL A 139 5.56 -2.43 -2.48
CA VAL A 139 5.44 -1.00 -2.11
C VAL A 139 4.77 -0.27 -3.26
N LEU A 140 3.71 0.49 -2.95
CA LEU A 140 2.95 1.27 -3.93
C LEU A 140 2.84 2.72 -3.48
N VAL A 141 3.06 3.64 -4.41
CA VAL A 141 2.89 5.08 -4.18
C VAL A 141 1.52 5.50 -4.71
N LEU A 142 0.68 6.04 -3.83
CA LEU A 142 -0.67 6.48 -4.14
C LEU A 142 -0.76 8.00 -4.14
N PRO A 143 -1.77 8.59 -4.82
CA PRO A 143 -2.01 10.02 -4.74
C PRO A 143 -2.24 10.45 -3.29
N SER A 144 -1.70 11.61 -2.89
CA SER A 144 -1.90 12.10 -1.53
C SER A 144 -3.39 12.25 -1.18
N THR A 145 -3.80 11.82 0.00
CA THR A 145 -5.17 12.03 0.51
C THR A 145 -5.40 13.42 1.09
N SER A 146 -4.36 14.25 1.16
CA SER A 146 -4.43 15.63 1.62
C SER A 146 -5.46 16.44 0.81
N PRO A 147 -6.13 17.43 1.42
CA PRO A 147 -7.01 18.36 0.71
C PRO A 147 -6.30 19.13 -0.41
N ALA A 148 -4.99 19.38 -0.27
CA ALA A 148 -4.20 20.09 -1.27
C ALA A 148 -4.06 19.31 -2.60
N ASN A 149 -4.24 17.99 -2.57
CA ASN A 149 -4.21 17.18 -3.79
C ASN A 149 -5.63 17.06 -4.38
N THR A 150 -5.90 17.82 -5.44
CA THR A 150 -7.20 17.87 -6.13
C THR A 150 -7.31 16.86 -7.28
N ARG A 151 -6.33 15.96 -7.44
CA ARG A 151 -6.32 14.97 -8.54
C ARG A 151 -7.63 14.13 -8.57
N PRO A 152 -8.31 14.04 -9.72
CA PRO A 152 -9.49 13.19 -9.87
C PRO A 152 -9.14 11.70 -9.74
N GLY A 153 -10.11 10.88 -9.32
CA GLY A 153 -9.94 9.42 -9.18
C GLY A 153 -9.01 8.98 -8.03
N LYS A 154 -8.52 9.90 -7.18
CA LYS A 154 -7.65 9.54 -6.04
C LYS A 154 -8.30 8.51 -5.11
N LEU A 155 -9.60 8.67 -4.82
CA LEU A 155 -10.32 7.78 -3.92
C LEU A 155 -10.47 6.37 -4.51
N ASP A 156 -10.71 6.27 -5.82
CA ASP A 156 -10.80 4.98 -6.52
C ASP A 156 -9.44 4.26 -6.56
N ALA A 157 -8.34 5.01 -6.72
CA ALA A 157 -7.00 4.47 -6.66
C ALA A 157 -6.69 3.87 -5.27
N TRP A 158 -7.06 4.57 -4.20
CA TRP A 158 -6.92 4.09 -2.83
C TRP A 158 -7.76 2.85 -2.55
N GLU A 159 -9.04 2.88 -2.92
CA GLU A 159 -9.93 1.73 -2.75
C GLU A 159 -9.39 0.50 -3.46
N ARG A 160 -8.98 0.63 -4.73
CA ARG A 160 -8.43 -0.47 -5.52
C ARG A 160 -7.17 -1.07 -4.87
N ALA A 161 -6.22 -0.22 -4.48
CA ALA A 161 -4.98 -0.65 -3.87
C ALA A 161 -5.22 -1.37 -2.52
N LEU A 162 -6.11 -0.82 -1.69
CA LEU A 162 -6.49 -1.45 -0.43
C LEU A 162 -7.18 -2.79 -0.66
N ARG A 163 -8.17 -2.87 -1.56
CA ARG A 163 -8.86 -4.13 -1.87
C ARG A 163 -7.88 -5.19 -2.36
N GLU A 164 -6.98 -4.84 -3.28
CA GLU A 164 -5.97 -5.75 -3.81
C GLU A 164 -5.04 -6.27 -2.69
N ALA A 165 -4.48 -5.36 -1.90
CA ALA A 165 -3.56 -5.72 -0.83
C ALA A 165 -4.21 -6.57 0.29
N LEU A 166 -5.53 -6.43 0.46
CA LEU A 166 -6.32 -7.19 1.44
C LEU A 166 -6.83 -8.53 0.90
N ARG A 167 -6.67 -8.85 -0.39
CA ARG A 167 -7.08 -10.14 -0.94
C ARG A 167 -6.38 -11.29 -0.19
N PRO A 168 -7.14 -12.33 0.22
CA PRO A 168 -6.53 -13.57 0.67
C PRO A 168 -5.58 -14.08 -0.42
N ARG A 169 -4.42 -14.62 -0.04
CA ARG A 169 -3.66 -15.40 -1.02
C ARG A 169 -4.54 -16.60 -1.31
N GLY A 170 -4.93 -16.76 -2.58
CA GLY A 170 -5.59 -17.99 -3.02
C GLY A 170 -4.75 -19.14 -2.48
N GLY A 171 -5.34 -19.95 -1.60
CA GLY A 171 -4.69 -21.19 -1.23
C GLY A 171 -4.54 -21.98 -2.52
N LEU A 172 -3.32 -22.41 -2.83
CA LEU A 172 -3.15 -23.66 -3.55
C LEU A 172 -3.72 -24.76 -2.65
N ARG A 173 -5.04 -24.81 -2.50
CA ARG A 173 -5.72 -26.05 -2.14
C ARG A 173 -5.58 -26.89 -3.40
N GLY A 174 -4.69 -27.88 -3.33
CA GLY A 174 -4.66 -29.00 -4.25
C GLY A 174 -6.05 -29.63 -4.27
N GLY A 175 -6.88 -29.15 -5.19
CA GLY A 175 -8.12 -29.80 -5.55
C GLY A 175 -7.81 -30.74 -6.70
N LEU A 176 -7.36 -31.95 -6.37
CA LEU A 176 -7.61 -33.10 -7.23
C LEU A 176 -9.13 -33.22 -7.33
N ARG A 177 -9.76 -32.48 -8.25
CA ARG A 177 -11.11 -32.79 -8.72
C ARG A 177 -10.95 -34.08 -9.50
N GLY A 178 -11.34 -35.20 -8.86
CA GLY A 178 -11.53 -36.47 -9.54
C GLY A 178 -12.49 -36.28 -10.70
N GLY A 179 -11.94 -36.40 -11.91
CA GLY A 179 -12.73 -36.68 -13.11
C GLY A 179 -13.16 -38.14 -13.12
N PRO A 180 -14.26 -38.49 -13.81
CA PRO A 180 -14.84 -39.82 -13.77
C PRO A 180 -13.88 -40.86 -14.35
N ARG A 181 -13.71 -41.96 -13.61
CA ARG A 181 -13.03 -43.16 -14.07
C ARG A 181 -13.87 -43.83 -15.16
N CYS A 182 -13.46 -43.71 -16.42
CA CYS A 182 -13.89 -44.61 -17.48
C CYS A 182 -12.79 -45.64 -17.75
N ARG A 183 -13.14 -46.92 -17.61
CA ARG A 183 -12.25 -48.07 -17.80
C ARG A 183 -12.32 -48.54 -19.27
N LEU A 184 -11.14 -48.80 -19.83
CA LEU A 184 -10.78 -49.78 -20.86
C LEU A 184 -11.32 -49.63 -22.30
N GLY A 185 -10.38 -49.43 -23.23
CA GLY A 185 -10.49 -49.75 -24.66
C GLY A 185 -9.10 -49.70 -25.30
N ARG A 186 -8.70 -50.82 -25.93
CA ARG A 186 -7.46 -51.07 -26.71
C ARG A 186 -7.41 -50.10 -27.93
N GLU A 187 -6.32 -49.59 -28.48
CA GLU A 187 -5.13 -50.16 -29.17
C GLU A 187 -4.20 -48.97 -29.63
N PRO A 188 -3.04 -49.16 -30.31
CA PRO A 188 -1.84 -48.31 -30.12
C PRO A 188 -1.40 -47.38 -31.28
N VAL A 189 -0.34 -46.58 -30.98
CA VAL A 189 0.69 -45.93 -31.87
C VAL A 189 0.39 -44.49 -32.38
N PRO A 190 1.38 -43.56 -32.63
CA PRO A 190 2.84 -43.59 -32.42
C PRO A 190 3.44 -42.49 -31.51
N VAL A 191 4.73 -42.73 -31.25
CA VAL A 191 5.74 -41.95 -30.53
C VAL A 191 6.12 -40.66 -31.29
N GLY A 192 6.16 -39.54 -30.58
CA GLY A 192 6.75 -38.28 -31.03
C GLY A 192 7.44 -37.57 -29.85
N ALA A 193 8.73 -37.35 -29.99
CA ALA A 193 9.72 -36.99 -28.97
C ALA A 193 9.33 -35.87 -27.98
N CYS A 194 9.45 -36.16 -26.68
CA CYS A 194 9.62 -35.17 -25.62
C CYS A 194 11.08 -35.22 -25.14
N SER A 195 11.92 -34.31 -25.61
CA SER A 195 13.06 -33.79 -24.83
C SER A 195 12.47 -32.83 -23.78
N GLY A 196 12.89 -32.75 -22.53
CA GLY A 196 14.13 -33.11 -21.86
C GLY A 196 14.29 -32.04 -20.79
N HIS A 197 14.23 -32.43 -19.51
CA HIS A 197 14.29 -31.56 -18.34
C HIS A 197 15.60 -30.74 -18.24
N ARG A 198 15.50 -29.65 -17.44
CA ARG A 198 16.52 -28.77 -16.80
C ARG A 198 16.59 -27.39 -17.47
N GLY A 199 16.56 -26.26 -16.77
CA GLY A 199 16.44 -25.98 -15.35
C GLY A 199 16.41 -24.46 -15.13
N ILE A 200 16.46 -24.08 -13.85
CA ILE A 200 16.83 -22.75 -13.34
C ILE A 200 15.78 -21.65 -13.56
N VAL A 201 14.93 -21.46 -12.54
CA VAL A 201 14.31 -20.14 -12.31
C VAL A 201 15.40 -19.22 -11.78
N THR A 202 15.95 -18.40 -12.67
CA THR A 202 16.87 -17.32 -12.29
C THR A 202 16.06 -16.25 -11.56
N VAL A 203 16.05 -16.29 -10.23
CA VAL A 203 15.62 -15.15 -9.42
C VAL A 203 16.76 -14.14 -9.47
N THR A 204 16.69 -13.22 -10.43
CA THR A 204 17.57 -12.06 -10.45
C THR A 204 17.34 -11.26 -9.18
N ARG A 205 18.40 -11.13 -8.36
CA ARG A 205 18.53 -10.08 -7.36
C ARG A 205 18.44 -8.74 -8.09
N ALA A 206 17.24 -8.16 -8.15
CA ALA A 206 17.04 -6.79 -8.57
C ALA A 206 16.64 -5.94 -7.34
N PRO A 207 17.19 -4.73 -7.20
CA PRO A 207 16.81 -3.81 -6.13
C PRO A 207 15.32 -3.45 -6.27
N VAL A 208 14.70 -3.18 -5.12
CA VAL A 208 13.28 -2.86 -4.93
C VAL A 208 12.77 -1.96 -6.06
N SER A 209 12.09 -2.56 -7.04
CA SER A 209 11.48 -1.81 -8.13
C SER A 209 10.17 -1.21 -7.62
N VAL A 210 10.19 0.09 -7.34
CA VAL A 210 9.00 0.90 -7.05
C VAL A 210 8.16 0.96 -8.32
N HIS A 211 7.14 0.11 -8.42
CA HIS A 211 6.23 0.13 -9.57
C HIS A 211 5.21 1.25 -9.37
N ALA A 212 5.42 2.38 -10.04
CA ALA A 212 4.39 3.39 -10.20
C ALA A 212 3.25 2.81 -11.06
N ILE A 213 2.02 2.80 -10.54
CA ILE A 213 0.85 2.40 -11.33
C ILE A 213 0.59 3.49 -12.39
N ALA A 214 0.81 3.16 -13.66
CA ALA A 214 0.45 3.99 -14.80
C ALA A 214 -1.09 4.18 -14.88
N PRO A 215 -1.60 5.35 -15.29
CA PRO A 215 -3.03 5.56 -15.45
C PRO A 215 -3.55 4.70 -16.62
N VAL A 216 -4.61 3.93 -16.35
CA VAL A 216 -5.42 3.29 -17.39
C VAL A 216 -6.10 4.41 -18.18
N LEU A 217 -5.54 4.75 -19.34
CA LEU A 217 -6.25 5.56 -20.33
C LEU A 217 -7.33 4.70 -20.99
N ALA A 218 -8.55 5.23 -20.96
CA ALA A 218 -9.72 4.65 -21.57
C ALA A 218 -9.50 4.46 -23.09
N VAL A 219 -9.87 3.28 -23.57
CA VAL A 219 -10.07 3.01 -25.00
C VAL A 219 -11.33 3.77 -25.41
N ALA A 220 -11.17 4.92 -26.08
CA ALA A 220 -12.23 5.55 -26.85
C ALA A 220 -12.12 5.05 -28.29
N SER A 221 -13.17 4.38 -28.73
CA SER A 221 -13.35 3.85 -30.08
C SER A 221 -13.28 4.96 -31.13
N ALA A 222 -12.39 4.81 -32.11
CA ALA A 222 -12.34 5.65 -33.30
C ALA A 222 -13.40 5.17 -34.30
N ALA A 223 -14.56 5.82 -34.32
CA ALA A 223 -15.57 5.68 -35.36
C ALA A 223 -15.60 6.95 -36.23
N ALA A 224 -15.00 6.80 -37.41
CA ALA A 224 -15.38 7.36 -38.70
C ALA A 224 -16.01 8.77 -38.75
N TRP A 225 -15.24 9.75 -39.25
CA TRP A 225 -15.75 10.81 -40.14
C TRP A 225 -14.76 11.03 -41.29
N ARG A 226 -15.17 10.67 -42.52
CA ARG A 226 -14.61 11.09 -43.81
C ARG A 226 -15.70 11.92 -44.52
N ARG A 227 -15.25 12.90 -45.31
CA ARG A 227 -15.98 13.75 -46.28
C ARG A 227 -16.78 14.88 -45.62
N GLU A 228 -16.74 16.13 -46.08
CA GLU A 228 -16.28 16.77 -47.34
C GLU A 228 -15.38 17.98 -47.06
#